data_AF-A0A086KX89-F1
#
_entry.id   AF-A0A086KX89-F1
#
_cell.length_a   1.000
_cell.length_b   1.000
_cell.length_c   1.000
_cell.angle_alpha   90.00
_cell.angle_beta   90.00
_cell.angle_gamma   90.00
#
_symmetry.space_group_name_H-M   'P 1'
#
loop_
_entity.id
_entity.type
_entity.pdbx_description
1 polymer ?
#
loop_
_entity_poly.entity_id
_entity_poly.type
_entity_poly.pdbx_seq_one_letter_code
_entity_poly.pdbx_strand_id
1 'polypeptide(L)'
;MFQLPVPIADYNTDLKSALDNAMRILQAMLDICTEEAQLRYALDVILLFQCLIQATHPARSSLRALKHLRSAEPSRLRRLSCLGIHSLPFLVEHKCPAAVLLKAGFTDKHTHEICEELKKFPRLRVSTRLFVKEAEGASDDEAVFEHSPPQPLRQGDGREGETLVHTVRPGADLHLEVSLKYSNLPPQVAFTPNFHKQKTAGWFLLLGDADEDVDELIALRRVHLHSGKTQASFEFSAPDVGGASFLLTLFVCSDTYFGLDQEIELCIRTEATGDIDEAPREI
;
A
#
# COMPACT_ATOMS: atom_id res chain seq x y z
N MET A 1 -11.81 19.07 -2.89
CA MET A 1 -10.90 18.62 -3.98
C MET A 1 -10.34 19.77 -4.81
N PHE A 2 -11.16 20.64 -5.41
CA PHE A 2 -10.66 21.66 -6.34
C PHE A 2 -10.09 22.93 -5.68
N GLN A 3 -10.38 23.15 -4.39
CA GLN A 3 -9.90 24.29 -3.59
C GLN A 3 -10.27 25.65 -4.17
N LEU A 4 -11.51 25.75 -4.67
CA LEU A 4 -12.05 27.00 -5.18
C LEU A 4 -12.37 27.95 -4.01
N PRO A 5 -12.21 29.27 -4.21
CA PRO A 5 -12.67 30.24 -3.21
C PRO A 5 -14.17 30.11 -3.01
N VAL A 6 -14.61 30.09 -1.76
CA VAL A 6 -16.04 30.04 -1.44
C VAL A 6 -16.68 31.43 -1.59
N PRO A 7 -17.91 31.55 -2.13
CA PRO A 7 -18.56 32.84 -2.34
C PRO A 7 -18.90 33.59 -1.04
N ILE A 8 -19.31 32.86 0.00
CA ILE A 8 -19.64 33.39 1.33
C ILE A 8 -19.10 32.45 2.42
N ALA A 9 -18.94 32.98 3.63
CA ALA A 9 -18.32 32.25 4.74
C ALA A 9 -19.09 30.98 5.16
N ASP A 10 -20.42 30.97 5.02
CA ASP A 10 -21.31 29.87 5.43
C ASP A 10 -21.02 28.56 4.68
N TYR A 11 -20.53 28.64 3.44
CA TYR A 11 -20.10 27.44 2.70
C TYR A 11 -18.93 26.72 3.38
N ASN A 12 -18.14 27.40 4.21
CA ASN A 12 -17.08 26.72 4.98
C ASN A 12 -17.66 25.81 6.06
N THR A 13 -18.74 26.24 6.73
CA THR A 13 -19.42 25.40 7.73
C THR A 13 -20.14 24.23 7.07
N ASP A 14 -20.80 24.48 5.94
CA ASP A 14 -21.48 23.44 5.17
C ASP A 14 -20.48 22.41 4.62
N LEU A 15 -19.35 22.86 4.10
CA LEU A 15 -18.28 21.99 3.61
C LEU A 15 -17.74 21.07 4.71
N LYS A 16 -17.54 21.59 5.92
CA LYS A 16 -17.08 20.77 7.06
C LYS A 16 -18.08 19.67 7.41
N SER A 17 -19.37 20.01 7.46
CA SER A 17 -20.44 19.04 7.71
C SER A 17 -20.54 17.99 6.60
N ALA A 18 -20.49 18.43 5.34
CA ALA A 18 -20.51 17.54 4.18
C ALA A 18 -19.30 16.59 4.17
N LEU A 19 -18.10 17.08 4.48
CA LEU A 19 -16.89 16.24 4.59
C LEU A 19 -17.02 15.21 5.70
N ASP A 20 -17.56 15.57 6.86
CA ASP A 20 -17.77 14.63 7.98
C ASP A 20 -18.69 13.47 7.61
N ASN A 21 -19.80 13.78 6.93
CA ASN A 21 -20.74 12.76 6.47
C ASN A 21 -20.15 11.93 5.32
N ALA A 22 -19.43 12.56 4.39
CA ALA A 22 -18.77 11.86 3.29
C ALA A 22 -17.77 10.80 3.79
N MET A 23 -16.97 11.11 4.82
CA MET A 23 -16.03 10.13 5.38
C MET A 23 -16.72 8.90 5.96
N ARG A 24 -17.90 9.06 6.57
CA ARG A 24 -18.68 7.93 7.10
C ARG A 24 -19.27 7.07 5.98
N ILE A 25 -19.77 7.71 4.94
CA ILE A 25 -20.31 7.02 3.75
C ILE A 25 -19.20 6.23 3.06
N LEU A 26 -18.03 6.83 2.85
CA LEU A 26 -16.91 6.12 2.23
C LEU A 26 -16.42 4.94 3.08
N GLN A 27 -16.46 5.05 4.41
CA GLN A 27 -16.17 3.92 5.30
C GLN A 27 -17.15 2.77 5.07
N ALA A 28 -18.45 3.06 5.05
CA ALA A 28 -19.48 2.06 4.79
C ALA A 28 -19.36 1.46 3.37
N MET A 29 -19.03 2.26 2.36
CA MET A 29 -18.76 1.76 1.00
C MET A 29 -17.57 0.79 1.00
N LEU A 30 -16.48 1.12 1.69
CA LEU A 30 -15.31 0.24 1.77
C LEU A 30 -15.64 -1.06 2.50
N ASP A 31 -16.48 -1.01 3.53
CA ASP A 31 -16.94 -2.20 4.25
C ASP A 31 -17.78 -3.09 3.33
N ILE A 32 -18.67 -2.53 2.51
CA ILE A 32 -19.44 -3.28 1.48
C ILE A 32 -18.52 -3.89 0.43
N CYS A 33 -17.55 -3.13 -0.11
CA CYS A 33 -16.59 -3.68 -1.07
C CYS A 33 -15.78 -4.84 -0.48
N THR A 34 -15.52 -4.81 0.83
CA THR A 34 -14.84 -5.91 1.53
C THR A 34 -15.72 -7.15 1.64
N GLU A 35 -17.01 -7.00 1.95
CA GLU A 35 -17.96 -8.11 2.04
C GLU A 35 -18.22 -8.75 0.66
N GLU A 36 -18.30 -7.93 -0.38
CA GLU A 36 -18.53 -8.39 -1.77
C GLU A 36 -17.24 -8.83 -2.47
N ALA A 37 -16.10 -8.88 -1.77
CA ALA A 37 -14.79 -9.26 -2.30
C ALA A 37 -14.35 -8.47 -3.55
N GLN A 38 -14.68 -7.18 -3.62
CA GLN A 38 -14.41 -6.30 -4.76
C GLN A 38 -13.15 -5.45 -4.58
N LEU A 39 -12.03 -5.85 -5.20
CA LEU A 39 -10.74 -5.18 -5.01
C LEU A 39 -10.70 -3.79 -5.64
N ARG A 40 -11.09 -3.67 -6.91
CA ARG A 40 -11.00 -2.40 -7.65
C ARG A 40 -11.83 -1.29 -6.99
N TYR A 41 -13.07 -1.60 -6.62
CA TYR A 41 -13.95 -0.63 -5.97
C TYR A 41 -13.42 -0.24 -4.59
N ALA A 42 -12.84 -1.17 -3.83
CA ALA A 42 -12.20 -0.86 -2.55
C ALA A 42 -11.03 0.13 -2.73
N LEU A 43 -10.16 -0.09 -3.72
CA LEU A 43 -9.04 0.80 -4.04
C LEU A 43 -9.53 2.19 -4.47
N ASP A 44 -10.57 2.28 -5.30
CA ASP A 44 -11.14 3.54 -5.74
C ASP A 44 -11.78 4.34 -4.58
N VAL A 45 -12.45 3.65 -3.64
CA VAL A 45 -12.98 4.28 -2.41
C VAL A 45 -11.85 4.81 -1.52
N ILE A 46 -10.74 4.07 -1.37
CA ILE A 46 -9.57 4.51 -0.60
C ILE A 46 -8.90 5.72 -1.27
N LEU A 47 -8.75 5.70 -2.59
CA LEU A 47 -8.24 6.85 -3.35
C LEU A 47 -9.11 8.10 -3.13
N LEU A 48 -10.44 7.93 -3.11
CA LEU A 48 -11.38 9.00 -2.83
C LEU A 48 -11.23 9.53 -1.38
N PHE A 49 -11.03 8.65 -0.40
CA PHE A 49 -10.68 9.01 0.98
C PHE A 49 -9.47 9.95 1.04
N GLN A 50 -8.36 9.52 0.44
CA GLN A 50 -7.11 10.29 0.41
C GLN A 50 -7.30 11.64 -0.27
N CYS A 51 -8.03 11.67 -1.39
CA CYS A 51 -8.28 12.90 -2.16
C CYS A 51 -9.11 13.91 -1.36
N LEU A 52 -10.12 13.47 -0.60
CA LEU A 52 -10.90 14.35 0.27
C LEU A 52 -10.06 14.90 1.43
N ILE A 53 -9.25 14.06 2.08
CA ILE A 53 -8.41 14.47 3.22
C ILE A 53 -7.31 15.44 2.78
N GLN A 54 -6.62 15.16 1.67
CA GLN A 54 -5.56 16.04 1.15
C GLN A 54 -6.11 17.24 0.35
N ALA A 55 -7.44 17.31 0.19
CA ALA A 55 -8.13 18.27 -0.67
C ALA A 55 -7.53 18.31 -2.09
N THR A 56 -7.23 17.14 -2.67
CA THR A 56 -6.69 16.99 -4.03
C THR A 56 -7.69 16.26 -4.94
N HIS A 57 -7.30 16.00 -6.18
CA HIS A 57 -8.07 15.26 -7.17
C HIS A 57 -7.22 14.09 -7.69
N PRO A 58 -7.80 12.91 -8.01
CA PRO A 58 -7.06 11.73 -8.45
C PRO A 58 -6.08 11.99 -9.61
N ALA A 59 -6.55 12.72 -10.63
CA ALA A 59 -5.72 13.06 -11.80
C ALA A 59 -4.62 14.13 -11.55
N ARG A 60 -4.51 14.70 -10.34
CA ARG A 60 -3.45 15.68 -10.01
C ARG A 60 -2.20 14.96 -9.52
N SER A 61 -1.03 15.47 -9.88
CA SER A 61 0.25 14.98 -9.32
C SER A 61 0.26 15.09 -7.78
N SER A 62 0.71 14.02 -7.12
CA SER A 62 0.88 13.97 -5.65
C SER A 62 1.86 15.02 -5.12
N LEU A 63 2.76 15.53 -5.96
CA LEU A 63 3.64 16.65 -5.62
C LEU A 63 2.87 17.90 -5.17
N ARG A 64 1.63 18.08 -5.62
CA ARG A 64 0.78 19.22 -5.25
C ARG A 64 0.23 19.15 -3.81
N ALA A 65 0.52 18.09 -3.06
CA ALA A 65 0.27 18.04 -1.63
C ALA A 65 1.04 19.15 -0.89
N LEU A 66 2.29 19.40 -1.31
CA LEU A 66 3.21 20.39 -0.73
C LEU A 66 2.81 21.82 -1.11
N LYS A 67 2.90 22.76 -0.16
CA LYS A 67 2.37 24.13 -0.28
C LYS A 67 2.89 24.87 -1.51
N HIS A 68 4.21 24.91 -1.71
CA HIS A 68 4.84 25.65 -2.80
C HIS A 68 4.77 24.94 -4.16
N LEU A 69 4.49 23.63 -4.16
CA LEU A 69 4.29 22.84 -5.37
C LEU A 69 2.83 22.84 -5.81
N ARG A 70 1.90 23.13 -4.89
CA ARG A 70 0.47 23.23 -5.16
C ARG A 70 0.13 24.26 -6.22
N SER A 71 0.67 25.46 -6.10
CA SER A 71 0.51 26.57 -7.06
C SER A 71 1.68 26.70 -8.03
N ALA A 72 2.60 25.74 -8.06
CA ALA A 72 3.75 25.80 -8.96
C ALA A 72 3.30 25.70 -10.42
N GLU A 73 3.97 26.50 -11.26
CA GLU A 73 3.83 26.47 -12.71
C GLU A 73 4.08 25.06 -13.26
N PRO A 74 3.31 24.61 -14.28
CA PRO A 74 3.52 23.30 -14.91
C PRO A 74 4.95 23.10 -15.43
N SER A 75 5.64 24.18 -15.80
CA SER A 75 7.05 24.14 -16.22
C SER A 75 7.99 23.65 -15.12
N ARG A 76 7.75 24.00 -13.84
CA ARG A 76 8.54 23.53 -12.69
C ARG A 76 8.31 22.04 -12.44
N LEU A 77 7.07 21.58 -12.53
CA LEU A 77 6.75 20.16 -12.39
C LEU A 77 7.36 19.33 -13.52
N ARG A 78 7.33 19.84 -14.77
CA ARG A 78 8.03 19.20 -15.89
C ARG A 78 9.53 19.09 -15.65
N ARG A 79 10.18 20.14 -15.14
CA ARG A 79 11.62 20.09 -14.79
C ARG A 79 11.91 19.08 -13.69
N LEU A 80 11.05 18.96 -12.67
CA LEU A 80 11.19 17.93 -11.64
C LEU A 80 11.09 16.52 -12.25
N SER A 81 10.13 16.31 -13.17
CA SER A 81 10.02 15.05 -13.91
C SER A 81 11.28 14.72 -14.71
N CYS A 82 11.87 15.70 -15.43
CA CYS A 82 13.15 15.52 -16.12
C CYS A 82 14.34 15.22 -15.18
N LEU A 83 14.22 15.57 -13.89
CA LEU A 83 15.21 15.26 -12.85
C LEU A 83 14.91 13.92 -12.13
N GLY A 84 13.95 13.13 -12.63
CA GLY A 84 13.57 11.83 -12.09
C GLY A 84 12.53 11.88 -10.97
N ILE A 85 11.92 13.04 -10.71
CA ILE A 85 10.91 13.23 -9.66
C ILE A 85 9.52 13.28 -10.30
N HIS A 86 8.84 12.14 -10.30
CA HIS A 86 7.52 11.99 -10.91
C HIS A 86 6.37 12.16 -9.90
N SER A 87 6.59 11.76 -8.65
CA SER A 87 5.58 11.73 -7.59
C SER A 87 6.18 12.09 -6.22
N LEU A 88 5.31 12.32 -5.23
CA LEU A 88 5.69 12.69 -3.87
C LEU A 88 6.69 11.71 -3.21
N PRO A 89 6.53 10.37 -3.29
CA PRO A 89 7.49 9.41 -2.74
C PRO A 89 8.94 9.66 -3.18
N PHE A 90 9.15 10.02 -4.46
CA PHE A 90 10.51 10.30 -4.97
C PHE A 90 11.16 11.47 -4.23
N LEU A 91 10.41 12.52 -3.85
CA LEU A 91 10.94 13.61 -3.03
C LEU A 91 11.11 13.22 -1.57
N VAL A 92 10.13 12.49 -1.01
CA VAL A 92 10.14 12.08 0.39
C VAL A 92 11.33 11.16 0.67
N GLU A 93 11.67 10.25 -0.24
CA GLU A 93 12.80 9.31 -0.13
C GLU A 93 14.13 9.88 -0.65
N HIS A 94 14.11 11.05 -1.31
CA HIS A 94 15.32 11.63 -1.88
C HIS A 94 16.37 11.95 -0.81
N LYS A 95 17.65 11.63 -1.07
CA LYS A 95 18.76 11.92 -0.15
C LYS A 95 19.00 13.42 0.03
N CYS A 96 18.90 14.19 -1.06
CA CYS A 96 19.18 15.64 -1.08
C CYS A 96 18.08 16.41 -1.83
N PRO A 97 16.85 16.49 -1.30
CA PRO A 97 15.71 17.10 -2.01
C PRO A 97 15.96 18.58 -2.35
N ALA A 98 16.70 19.30 -1.51
CA ALA A 98 17.03 20.70 -1.73
C ALA A 98 17.77 20.95 -3.06
N ALA A 99 18.76 20.11 -3.40
CA ALA A 99 19.53 20.26 -4.63
C ALA A 99 18.67 20.10 -5.89
N VAL A 100 17.71 19.16 -5.85
CA VAL A 100 16.80 18.91 -6.98
C VAL A 100 15.78 20.05 -7.12
N LEU A 101 15.27 20.56 -6.01
CA LEU A 101 14.35 21.71 -6.01
C LEU A 101 15.02 22.99 -6.53
N LEU A 102 16.27 23.26 -6.12
CA LEU A 102 17.03 24.39 -6.65
C LEU A 102 17.27 24.25 -8.16
N LYS A 103 17.67 23.05 -8.64
CA LYS A 103 17.82 22.75 -10.07
C LYS A 103 16.51 22.89 -10.85
N ALA A 104 15.36 22.61 -10.23
CA ALA A 104 14.05 22.82 -10.82
C ALA A 104 13.61 24.30 -10.84
N GLY A 105 14.39 25.20 -10.24
CA GLY A 105 14.16 26.65 -10.24
C GLY A 105 13.28 27.16 -9.09
N PHE A 106 13.28 26.46 -7.95
CA PHE A 106 12.73 26.99 -6.70
C PHE A 106 13.75 27.91 -6.01
N THR A 107 13.28 28.92 -5.27
CA THR A 107 14.15 29.79 -4.47
C THR A 107 14.66 29.06 -3.23
N ASP A 108 15.72 29.56 -2.59
CA ASP A 108 16.25 28.96 -1.35
C ASP A 108 15.19 28.89 -0.25
N LYS A 109 14.40 29.97 -0.11
CA LYS A 109 13.28 30.02 0.85
C LYS A 109 12.23 28.94 0.58
N HIS A 110 11.74 28.83 -0.66
CA HIS A 110 10.73 27.82 -0.99
C HIS A 110 11.29 26.41 -0.84
N THR A 111 12.56 26.21 -1.22
CA THR A 111 13.24 24.93 -1.08
C THR A 111 13.34 24.50 0.38
N HIS A 112 13.72 25.43 1.27
CA HIS A 112 13.78 25.16 2.71
C HIS A 112 12.39 24.80 3.26
N GLU A 113 11.36 25.59 2.95
CA GLU A 113 9.99 25.33 3.41
C GLU A 113 9.45 23.98 2.90
N ILE A 114 9.71 23.61 1.64
CA ILE A 114 9.36 22.28 1.10
C ILE A 114 10.11 21.18 1.86
N CYS A 115 11.41 21.34 2.11
CA CYS A 115 12.18 20.35 2.87
C CYS A 115 11.63 20.15 4.30
N GLU A 116 11.18 21.20 4.97
CA GLU A 116 10.54 21.09 6.29
C GLU A 116 9.17 20.40 6.22
N GLU A 117 8.39 20.60 5.15
CA GLU A 117 7.15 19.84 4.92
C GLU A 117 7.42 18.36 4.64
N LEU A 118 8.43 18.04 3.83
CA LEU A 118 8.81 16.66 3.49
C LEU A 118 9.13 15.81 4.74
N LYS A 119 9.72 16.41 5.78
CA LYS A 119 10.01 15.72 7.06
C LYS A 119 8.75 15.23 7.77
N LYS A 120 7.58 15.83 7.49
CA LYS A 120 6.31 15.47 8.13
C LYS A 120 5.64 14.25 7.49
N PHE A 121 6.07 13.83 6.31
CA PHE A 121 5.53 12.65 5.65
C PHE A 121 6.18 11.38 6.19
N PRO A 122 5.41 10.30 6.39
CA PRO A 122 5.96 9.02 6.82
C PRO A 122 6.78 8.37 5.70
N ARG A 123 7.95 7.82 6.07
CA ARG A 123 8.75 6.93 5.22
C ARG A 123 8.47 5.49 5.66
N LEU A 124 7.49 4.86 5.00
CA LEU A 124 7.06 3.53 5.35
C LEU A 124 7.96 2.47 4.71
N ARG A 125 8.35 1.48 5.50
CA ARG A 125 8.99 0.24 5.05
C ARG A 125 8.05 -0.90 5.35
N VAL A 126 7.87 -1.76 4.36
CA VAL A 126 7.01 -2.93 4.42
C VAL A 126 7.88 -4.15 4.15
N SER A 127 7.68 -5.21 4.92
CA SER A 127 8.30 -6.52 4.68
C SER A 127 7.26 -7.62 4.88
N THR A 128 7.25 -8.58 3.97
CA THR A 128 6.34 -9.71 3.96
C THR A 128 7.08 -11.01 4.29
N ARG A 129 6.40 -11.94 4.95
CA ARG A 129 6.86 -13.31 5.16
C ARG A 129 5.68 -14.25 4.97
N LEU A 130 5.86 -15.29 4.18
CA LEU A 130 4.82 -16.29 3.93
C LEU A 130 5.13 -17.55 4.74
N PHE A 131 4.11 -18.09 5.38
CA PHE A 131 4.19 -19.33 6.14
C PHE A 131 3.13 -20.30 5.63
N VAL A 132 3.47 -21.60 5.65
CA VAL A 132 2.54 -22.70 5.40
C VAL A 132 2.14 -23.28 6.75
N LYS A 133 0.84 -23.40 7.00
CA LYS A 133 0.32 -24.06 8.19
C LYS A 133 0.40 -25.57 7.99
N GLU A 134 1.07 -26.28 8.90
CA GLU A 134 1.09 -27.74 8.85
C GLU A 134 -0.27 -28.32 9.25
N ALA A 135 -0.72 -29.35 8.52
CA ALA A 135 -1.93 -30.09 8.85
C ALA A 135 -1.75 -30.80 10.19
N GLU A 136 -2.76 -30.67 11.06
CA GLU A 136 -2.81 -31.11 12.46
C GLU A 136 -2.17 -32.48 12.72
N GLY A 137 -0.93 -32.47 13.20
CA GLY A 137 -0.30 -33.59 13.88
C GLY A 137 -0.61 -33.54 15.38
N ALA A 138 -1.76 -34.11 15.78
CA ALA A 138 -2.06 -34.64 17.11
C ALA A 138 -1.37 -33.99 18.34
N SER A 139 -1.70 -32.73 18.65
CA SER A 139 -1.89 -32.23 20.03
C SER A 139 -2.43 -30.80 19.97
N ASP A 140 -3.58 -30.55 20.57
CA ASP A 140 -4.13 -29.21 20.77
C ASP A 140 -3.08 -28.34 21.51
N ASP A 141 -2.48 -27.36 20.81
CA ASP A 141 -2.41 -25.94 21.24
C ASP A 141 -1.41 -25.06 20.45
N GLU A 142 -0.59 -25.57 19.53
CA GLU A 142 0.30 -24.70 18.73
C GLU A 142 0.30 -25.08 17.23
N ALA A 143 -0.32 -24.23 16.40
CA ALA A 143 -0.20 -24.34 14.96
C ALA A 143 1.27 -24.15 14.55
N VAL A 144 1.88 -25.17 13.95
CA VAL A 144 3.25 -25.11 13.43
C VAL A 144 3.21 -24.41 12.07
N PHE A 145 3.95 -23.32 11.97
CA PHE A 145 4.08 -22.52 10.75
C PHE A 145 5.48 -22.74 10.15
N GLU A 146 5.54 -23.32 8.96
CA GLU A 146 6.78 -23.47 8.21
C GLU A 146 6.99 -22.22 7.33
N HIS A 147 8.10 -21.51 7.53
CA HIS A 147 8.41 -20.33 6.71
C HIS A 147 8.75 -20.77 5.28
N SER A 148 8.01 -20.25 4.30
CA SER A 148 8.29 -20.45 2.87
C SER A 148 9.06 -19.24 2.34
N PRO A 149 10.42 -19.29 2.27
CA PRO A 149 11.19 -18.19 1.73
C PRO A 149 10.97 -18.07 0.21
N PRO A 150 10.96 -16.85 -0.34
CA PRO A 150 10.93 -16.66 -1.77
C PRO A 150 12.20 -17.21 -2.42
N GLN A 151 12.06 -17.99 -3.48
CA GLN A 151 13.18 -18.57 -4.25
C GLN A 151 13.11 -18.11 -5.71
N PRO A 152 14.24 -17.89 -6.40
CA PRO A 152 14.23 -17.52 -7.81
C PRO A 152 13.62 -18.65 -8.66
N LEU A 153 12.68 -18.29 -9.53
CA LEU A 153 12.02 -19.25 -10.41
C LEU A 153 13.02 -19.81 -11.41
N ARG A 154 13.29 -21.12 -11.34
CA ARG A 154 14.14 -21.79 -12.35
C ARG A 154 13.37 -21.92 -13.66
N GLN A 155 13.85 -21.26 -14.71
CA GLN A 155 13.33 -21.44 -16.06
C GLN A 155 13.79 -22.82 -16.60
N GLY A 156 13.03 -23.38 -17.55
CA GLY A 156 13.30 -24.71 -18.12
C GLY A 156 14.64 -24.84 -18.88
N ASP A 157 15.38 -23.74 -19.05
CA ASP A 157 16.73 -23.69 -19.59
C ASP A 157 17.84 -23.75 -18.52
N GLY A 158 17.48 -23.90 -17.25
CA GLY A 158 18.40 -23.94 -16.11
C GLY A 158 18.89 -22.58 -15.64
N ARG A 159 18.37 -21.47 -16.17
CA ARG A 159 18.69 -20.12 -15.69
C ARG A 159 17.78 -19.74 -14.52
N GLU A 160 18.37 -19.15 -13.49
CA GLU A 160 17.63 -18.52 -12.40
C GLU A 160 16.94 -17.27 -12.94
N GLY A 161 15.61 -17.28 -12.92
CA GLY A 161 14.80 -16.12 -13.27
C GLY A 161 14.87 -15.06 -12.17
N GLU A 162 14.65 -13.79 -12.55
CA GLU A 162 14.62 -12.66 -11.60
C GLU A 162 13.39 -12.68 -10.68
N THR A 163 12.34 -13.41 -11.07
CA THR A 163 11.09 -13.53 -10.31
C THR A 163 11.27 -14.45 -9.11
N LEU A 164 11.02 -13.90 -7.93
CA LEU A 164 10.97 -14.62 -6.67
C LEU A 164 9.59 -15.25 -6.47
N VAL A 165 9.56 -16.55 -6.14
CA VAL A 165 8.33 -17.33 -6.03
C VAL A 165 8.34 -18.11 -4.72
N HIS A 166 7.20 -18.16 -4.05
CA HIS A 166 6.96 -19.03 -2.91
C HIS A 166 6.41 -20.36 -3.42
N THR A 167 7.10 -21.46 -3.13
CA THR A 167 6.62 -22.81 -3.47
C THR A 167 5.90 -23.39 -2.26
N VAL A 168 4.68 -23.89 -2.48
CA VAL A 168 3.81 -24.42 -1.43
C VAL A 168 3.10 -25.69 -1.90
N ARG A 169 2.63 -26.51 -0.96
CA ARG A 169 1.81 -27.68 -1.28
C ARG A 169 0.45 -27.24 -1.86
N PRO A 170 -0.13 -27.98 -2.82
CA PRO A 170 -1.50 -27.73 -3.27
C PRO A 170 -2.49 -27.83 -2.10
N GLY A 171 -3.48 -26.94 -2.05
CA GLY A 171 -4.49 -26.91 -0.98
C GLY A 171 -3.97 -26.47 0.39
N ALA A 172 -2.72 -25.99 0.48
CA ALA A 172 -2.13 -25.60 1.75
C ALA A 172 -2.75 -24.31 2.30
N ASP A 173 -2.99 -24.29 3.62
CA ASP A 173 -3.34 -23.06 4.34
C ASP A 173 -2.10 -22.20 4.52
N LEU A 174 -2.21 -20.94 4.08
CA LEU A 174 -1.13 -19.96 4.05
C LEU A 174 -1.40 -18.83 5.05
N HIS A 175 -0.32 -18.40 5.68
CA HIS A 175 -0.32 -17.26 6.60
C HIS A 175 0.71 -16.24 6.13
N LEU A 176 0.26 -15.08 5.67
CA LEU A 176 1.11 -13.96 5.26
C LEU A 176 1.25 -12.98 6.40
N GLU A 177 2.46 -12.88 6.95
CA GLU A 177 2.83 -11.86 7.92
C GLU A 177 3.33 -10.60 7.20
N VAL A 178 2.77 -9.44 7.55
CA VAL A 178 3.14 -8.13 7.02
C VAL A 178 3.64 -7.25 8.16
N SER A 179 4.91 -6.89 8.13
CA SER A 179 5.51 -5.94 9.08
C SER A 179 5.67 -4.57 8.44
N LEU A 180 5.20 -3.55 9.15
CA LEU A 180 5.26 -2.14 8.75
C LEU A 180 6.11 -1.37 9.75
N LYS A 181 7.02 -0.53 9.25
CA LYS A 181 7.89 0.32 10.09
C LYS A 181 8.15 1.67 9.44
N TYR A 182 8.06 2.75 10.22
CA TYR A 182 8.57 4.04 9.79
C TYR A 182 10.10 4.09 9.92
N SER A 183 10.78 4.46 8.84
CA SER A 183 12.23 4.69 8.84
C SER A 183 12.60 6.10 9.30
N ASN A 184 11.61 6.99 9.42
CA ASN A 184 11.73 8.33 10.02
C ASN A 184 10.79 8.46 11.23
N LEU A 185 10.78 9.64 11.86
CA LEU A 185 9.87 9.97 12.95
C LEU A 185 8.85 11.01 12.48
N PRO A 186 7.76 10.59 11.80
CA PRO A 186 6.70 11.51 11.39
C PRO A 186 5.96 12.04 12.62
N PRO A 187 5.33 13.23 12.52
CA PRO A 187 4.49 13.76 13.58
C PRO A 187 3.28 12.86 13.85
N GLN A 188 2.83 12.83 15.12
CA GLN A 188 1.64 12.08 15.52
C GLN A 188 0.38 12.57 14.80
N VAL A 189 0.24 13.90 14.68
CA VAL A 189 -0.81 14.51 13.86
C VAL A 189 -0.34 14.55 12.42
N ALA A 190 -1.10 13.92 11.54
CA ALA A 190 -0.79 13.86 10.12
C ALA A 190 -0.80 15.25 9.48
N PHE A 191 0.04 15.42 8.46
CA PHE A 191 0.11 16.66 7.70
C PHE A 191 -1.07 16.76 6.72
N THR A 192 -2.15 17.39 7.17
CA THR A 192 -3.39 17.57 6.41
C THR A 192 -3.82 19.05 6.38
N PRO A 193 -3.05 19.94 5.72
CA PRO A 193 -3.20 21.40 5.87
C PRO A 193 -4.56 21.98 5.44
N ASN A 194 -5.39 21.21 4.75
CA ASN A 194 -6.72 21.66 4.25
C ASN A 194 -7.85 20.76 4.75
N PHE A 195 -7.55 19.85 5.67
CA PHE A 195 -8.58 19.06 6.34
C PHE A 195 -8.99 19.79 7.61
N HIS A 196 -10.30 19.84 7.88
CA HIS A 196 -10.86 20.62 8.99
C HIS A 196 -10.65 19.97 10.37
N LYS A 197 -10.15 18.73 10.41
CA LYS A 197 -9.91 17.97 11.64
C LYS A 197 -8.46 17.50 11.71
N GLN A 198 -7.96 17.37 12.93
CA GLN A 198 -6.74 16.64 13.18
C GLN A 198 -6.99 15.14 13.01
N LYS A 199 -6.02 14.44 12.43
CA LYS A 199 -6.08 13.00 12.18
C LYS A 199 -4.71 12.40 12.39
N THR A 200 -4.67 11.18 12.92
CA THR A 200 -3.48 10.32 12.92
C THR A 200 -3.46 9.52 11.62
N ALA A 201 -2.28 9.36 11.02
CA ALA A 201 -2.15 8.57 9.80
C ALA A 201 -2.34 7.07 10.10
N GLY A 202 -3.23 6.43 9.33
CA GLY A 202 -3.46 4.99 9.30
C GLY A 202 -3.20 4.41 7.91
N TRP A 203 -3.25 3.10 7.82
CA TRP A 203 -3.00 2.34 6.60
C TRP A 203 -4.03 1.23 6.43
N PHE A 204 -4.52 1.09 5.21
CA PHE A 204 -5.25 -0.07 4.74
C PHE A 204 -4.25 -1.05 4.13
N LEU A 205 -4.36 -2.31 4.52
CA LEU A 205 -3.64 -3.42 3.91
C LEU A 205 -4.69 -4.27 3.19
N LEU A 206 -4.60 -4.36 1.86
CA LEU A 206 -5.50 -5.17 1.05
C LEU A 206 -4.68 -6.26 0.39
N LEU A 207 -5.08 -7.51 0.58
CA LEU A 207 -4.54 -8.65 -0.16
C LEU A 207 -5.61 -9.08 -1.16
N GLY A 208 -5.26 -9.21 -2.43
CA GLY A 208 -6.19 -9.61 -3.46
C GLY A 208 -5.50 -10.02 -4.76
N ASP A 209 -6.29 -10.57 -5.68
CA ASP A 209 -5.88 -10.82 -7.05
C ASP A 209 -6.25 -9.61 -7.90
N ALA A 210 -5.23 -8.96 -8.47
CA ALA A 210 -5.36 -7.74 -9.25
C ALA A 210 -5.53 -8.00 -10.76
N ASP A 211 -5.63 -9.27 -11.17
CA ASP A 211 -5.98 -9.63 -12.54
C ASP A 211 -7.37 -9.07 -12.89
N GLU A 212 -7.47 -8.40 -14.05
CA GLU A 212 -8.69 -7.71 -14.45
C GLU A 212 -9.89 -8.64 -14.64
N ASP A 213 -9.65 -9.93 -14.94
CA ASP A 213 -10.70 -10.93 -15.09
C ASP A 213 -11.16 -11.51 -13.74
N VAL A 214 -10.35 -11.36 -12.68
CA VAL A 214 -10.62 -11.89 -11.34
C VAL A 214 -11.15 -10.80 -10.40
N ASP A 215 -10.43 -9.68 -10.27
CA ASP A 215 -10.73 -8.53 -9.41
C ASP A 215 -11.20 -8.90 -7.98
N GLU A 216 -10.50 -9.83 -7.34
CA GLU A 216 -10.92 -10.41 -6.07
C GLU A 216 -10.15 -9.82 -4.87
N LEU A 217 -10.88 -9.25 -3.92
CA LEU A 217 -10.35 -8.86 -2.62
C LEU A 217 -10.44 -10.02 -1.65
N ILE A 218 -9.29 -10.61 -1.31
CA ILE A 218 -9.21 -11.71 -0.33
C ILE A 218 -9.46 -11.17 1.08
N ALA A 219 -8.79 -10.08 1.45
CA ALA A 219 -8.90 -9.54 2.80
C ALA A 219 -8.43 -8.08 2.89
N LEU A 220 -9.08 -7.34 3.80
CA LEU A 220 -8.72 -5.98 4.17
C LEU A 220 -8.44 -5.85 5.67
N ARG A 221 -7.33 -5.22 6.03
CA ARG A 221 -6.96 -4.87 7.41
C ARG A 221 -6.69 -3.37 7.55
N ARG A 222 -7.03 -2.79 8.70
CA ARG A 222 -6.73 -1.39 9.04
C ARG A 222 -5.70 -1.36 10.17
N VAL A 223 -4.57 -0.69 9.96
CA VAL A 223 -3.48 -0.63 10.94
C VAL A 223 -3.01 0.80 11.21
N HIS A 224 -2.50 1.01 12.43
CA HIS A 224 -1.92 2.29 12.87
C HIS A 224 -0.56 2.02 13.53
N LEU A 225 0.44 2.85 13.21
CA LEU A 225 1.82 2.70 13.70
C LEU A 225 2.09 3.61 14.91
N HIS A 226 1.38 3.41 16.02
CA HIS A 226 1.50 4.24 17.22
C HIS A 226 2.93 4.33 17.77
N SER A 227 3.68 3.23 17.73
CA SER A 227 5.09 3.11 18.15
C SER A 227 6.09 3.19 16.99
N GLY A 228 5.63 3.61 15.79
CA GLY A 228 6.43 3.64 14.57
C GLY A 228 6.64 2.28 13.90
N LYS A 229 6.08 1.20 14.45
CA LYS A 229 6.01 -0.12 13.81
C LYS A 229 4.71 -0.83 14.17
N THR A 230 4.28 -1.76 13.32
CA THR A 230 3.14 -2.64 13.58
C THR A 230 3.23 -3.89 12.69
N GLN A 231 2.41 -4.88 12.96
CA GLN A 231 2.34 -6.13 12.21
C GLN A 231 0.88 -6.50 12.01
N ALA A 232 0.58 -7.10 10.86
CA ALA A 232 -0.70 -7.70 10.54
C ALA A 232 -0.48 -9.04 9.85
N SER A 233 -1.52 -9.86 9.81
CA SER A 233 -1.50 -11.12 9.09
C SER A 233 -2.75 -11.32 8.24
N PHE A 234 -2.58 -12.12 7.20
CA PHE A 234 -3.63 -12.61 6.34
C PHE A 234 -3.58 -14.13 6.30
N GLU A 235 -4.75 -14.76 6.29
CA GLU A 235 -4.91 -16.19 6.18
C GLU A 235 -5.72 -16.47 4.92
N PHE A 236 -5.24 -17.38 4.08
CA PHE A 236 -5.85 -17.78 2.81
C PHE A 236 -5.29 -19.14 2.40
N SER A 237 -5.88 -19.80 1.42
CA SER A 237 -5.43 -21.15 1.00
C SER A 237 -4.91 -21.13 -0.44
N ALA A 238 -3.93 -21.98 -0.72
CA ALA A 238 -3.46 -22.21 -2.08
C ALA A 238 -4.49 -23.08 -2.86
N PRO A 239 -4.57 -22.96 -4.19
CA PRO A 239 -5.38 -23.86 -5.00
C PRO A 239 -5.00 -25.33 -4.82
N ASP A 240 -5.97 -26.24 -4.91
CA ASP A 240 -5.74 -27.70 -4.86
C ASP A 240 -5.03 -28.25 -6.11
N VAL A 241 -4.85 -27.42 -7.14
CA VAL A 241 -4.24 -27.79 -8.40
C VAL A 241 -2.72 -27.73 -8.28
N GLY A 242 -2.05 -28.88 -8.47
CA GLY A 242 -0.59 -28.96 -8.49
C GLY A 242 0.03 -28.30 -9.73
N GLY A 243 1.19 -27.68 -9.54
CA GLY A 243 1.93 -26.97 -10.59
C GLY A 243 1.30 -25.64 -11.04
N ALA A 244 0.22 -25.20 -10.40
CA ALA A 244 -0.41 -23.92 -10.65
C ALA A 244 0.45 -22.76 -10.13
N SER A 245 0.43 -21.62 -10.82
CA SER A 245 1.05 -20.39 -10.35
C SER A 245 0.00 -19.31 -10.31
N PHE A 246 -0.04 -18.54 -9.24
CA PHE A 246 -0.96 -17.43 -9.05
C PHE A 246 -0.24 -16.24 -8.43
N LEU A 247 -0.76 -15.04 -8.70
CA LEU A 247 -0.17 -13.78 -8.29
C LEU A 247 -1.15 -13.07 -7.37
N LEU A 248 -0.75 -12.85 -6.12
CA LEU A 248 -1.48 -11.97 -5.23
C LEU A 248 -0.73 -10.65 -5.09
N THR A 249 -1.47 -9.56 -4.92
CA THR A 249 -0.89 -8.24 -4.67
C THR A 249 -1.32 -7.76 -3.29
N LEU A 250 -0.33 -7.39 -2.48
CA LEU A 250 -0.53 -6.66 -1.24
C LEU A 250 -0.48 -5.16 -1.54
N PHE A 251 -1.63 -4.50 -1.45
CA PHE A 251 -1.76 -3.05 -1.51
C PHE A 251 -1.66 -2.47 -0.09
N VAL A 252 -0.73 -1.54 0.10
CA VAL A 252 -0.53 -0.80 1.34
C VAL A 252 -0.90 0.65 1.09
N CYS A 253 -2.16 0.99 1.34
CA CYS A 253 -2.72 2.29 1.03
C CYS A 253 -2.84 3.17 2.27
N SER A 254 -2.44 4.44 2.19
CA SER A 254 -2.67 5.36 3.30
C SER A 254 -4.15 5.71 3.42
N ASP A 255 -4.65 5.82 4.65
CA ASP A 255 -5.99 6.37 4.88
C ASP A 255 -6.03 7.91 4.86
N THR A 256 -4.87 8.55 4.62
CA THR A 256 -4.66 9.99 4.82
C THR A 256 -3.89 10.64 3.68
N TYR A 257 -2.78 10.05 3.26
CA TYR A 257 -1.84 10.67 2.32
C TYR A 257 -2.07 10.16 0.91
N PHE A 258 -2.27 11.08 -0.02
CA PHE A 258 -2.40 10.75 -1.44
C PHE A 258 -1.03 10.48 -2.07
N GLY A 259 -0.89 9.31 -2.68
CA GLY A 259 0.29 8.91 -3.45
C GLY A 259 1.47 8.41 -2.63
N LEU A 260 1.25 7.96 -1.39
CA LEU A 260 2.24 7.22 -0.59
C LEU A 260 1.98 5.71 -0.55
N ASP A 261 1.07 5.24 -1.39
CA ASP A 261 0.66 3.84 -1.44
C ASP A 261 1.76 2.97 -2.05
N GLN A 262 1.81 1.70 -1.63
CA GLN A 262 2.78 0.72 -2.11
C GLN A 262 2.07 -0.55 -2.55
N GLU A 263 2.62 -1.21 -3.55
CA GLU A 263 2.13 -2.49 -4.09
C GLU A 263 3.27 -3.50 -4.02
N ILE A 264 2.98 -4.69 -3.51
CA ILE A 264 3.94 -5.77 -3.36
C ILE A 264 3.33 -7.02 -3.96
N GLU A 265 3.91 -7.45 -5.06
CA GLU A 265 3.56 -8.69 -5.75
C GLU A 265 4.09 -9.91 -5.00
N LEU A 266 3.22 -10.90 -4.81
CA LEU A 266 3.49 -12.17 -4.17
C LEU A 266 3.19 -13.28 -5.18
N CYS A 267 4.24 -13.76 -5.85
CA CYS A 267 4.11 -14.89 -6.75
C CYS A 267 4.18 -16.19 -5.95
N ILE A 268 3.12 -17.00 -6.04
CA ILE A 268 3.00 -18.27 -5.32
C ILE A 268 2.79 -19.37 -6.35
N ARG A 269 3.49 -20.49 -6.15
CA ARG A 269 3.41 -21.67 -7.01
C ARG A 269 3.13 -22.91 -6.18
N THR A 270 2.20 -23.73 -6.63
CA THR A 270 1.96 -25.04 -6.04
C THR A 270 2.95 -26.08 -6.58
N GLU A 271 3.37 -26.99 -5.71
CA GLU A 271 4.18 -28.15 -6.10
C GLU A 271 3.45 -29.01 -7.13
N ALA A 272 4.19 -29.65 -8.03
CA ALA A 272 3.59 -30.59 -8.99
C ALA A 272 3.10 -31.83 -8.24
N THR A 273 1.94 -32.36 -8.63
CA THR A 273 1.32 -33.57 -8.05
C THR A 273 2.13 -34.87 -8.25
N GLY A 274 3.37 -34.79 -8.75
CA GLY A 274 4.25 -35.93 -9.06
C GLY A 274 5.35 -36.24 -8.05
N ASP A 275 5.58 -35.40 -7.03
CA ASP A 275 6.64 -35.58 -6.03
C ASP A 275 6.11 -36.04 -4.66
N ILE A 276 5.02 -36.83 -4.65
CA ILE A 276 4.70 -37.65 -3.47
C ILE A 276 5.57 -38.90 -3.60
N ASP A 277 6.70 -38.90 -2.88
CA ASP A 277 7.58 -40.04 -2.67
C ASP A 277 6.75 -41.33 -2.50
N GLU A 278 6.83 -42.24 -3.47
CA GLU A 278 6.54 -43.65 -3.25
C GLU A 278 7.57 -44.16 -2.23
N ALA A 279 7.27 -43.99 -0.95
CA ALA A 279 7.97 -44.69 0.11
C ALA A 279 7.87 -46.20 -0.20
N PRO A 280 8.99 -46.91 -0.40
CA PRO A 280 8.94 -48.33 -0.71
C PRO A 280 8.32 -49.05 0.48
N ARG A 281 7.19 -49.72 0.24
CA ARG A 281 6.65 -50.70 1.18
C ARG A 281 7.67 -51.81 1.31
N GLU A 282 8.46 -51.79 2.38
CA GLU A 282 9.23 -52.95 2.80
C GLU A 282 8.25 -54.12 3.06
N ILE A 283 8.50 -55.23 2.38
CA ILE A 283 7.84 -56.53 2.54
C ILE A 283 8.61 -57.33 3.58
#